data_AF-A0AAD5MKH8-F1
#
_entry.id   AF-A0AAD5MKH8-F1
#
_cell.length_a   1.000
_cell.length_b   1.000
_cell.length_c   1.000
_cell.angle_alpha   90.00
_cell.angle_beta   90.00
_cell.angle_gamma   90.00
#
_symmetry.space_group_name_H-M   'P 1'
#
loop_
_entity.id
_entity.type
_entity.pdbx_description
1 polymer ?
#
loop_
_entity_poly.entity_id
_entity_poly.type
_entity_poly.pdbx_seq_one_letter_code
_entity_poly.pdbx_strand_id
1 'polypeptide(L)' 'MAHDQLLKNKKKLGKAEKIDEGEANFLDYPVHSEVESSSKFHILIKSGNSYKPYCRVVVMDIKRFDAFMERIINGVL' A
#
# COMPACT_ATOMS: atom_id res chain seq x y z
N MET A 1 -13.67 20.66 -0.79
CA MET A 1 -12.55 20.12 0.02
C MET A 1 -12.34 18.62 -0.21
N ALA A 2 -13.25 17.71 0.15
CA ALA A 2 -13.06 16.27 -0.06
C ALA A 2 -13.10 15.84 -1.55
N HIS A 3 -13.98 16.47 -2.34
CA HIS A 3 -14.12 16.20 -3.78
C HIS A 3 -12.88 16.62 -4.60
N ASP A 4 -12.25 17.73 -4.23
CA ASP A 4 -11.03 18.23 -4.88
C ASP A 4 -9.82 17.35 -4.59
N GLN A 5 -9.78 16.73 -3.40
CA GLN A 5 -8.75 15.77 -3.01
C GLN A 5 -8.89 14.45 -3.81
N LEU A 6 -10.12 13.98 -4.00
CA LEU A 6 -10.43 12.81 -4.82
C LEU A 6 -10.06 13.02 -6.29
N LEU A 7 -10.31 14.21 -6.84
CA LEU A 7 -9.92 14.57 -8.21
C LEU A 7 -8.40 14.68 -8.38
N LYS A 8 -7.68 15.20 -7.38
CA LYS A 8 -6.21 15.19 -7.37
C LYS A 8 -5.64 13.77 -7.34
N ASN A 9 -6.23 12.88 -6.56
CA ASN A 9 -5.83 11.47 -6.48
C ASN A 9 -6.15 10.70 -7.78
N LYS A 10 -7.31 10.96 -8.41
CA LYS A 10 -7.65 10.42 -9.75
C LYS A 10 -6.70 10.92 -10.85
N LYS A 11 -6.29 12.19 -10.81
CA LYS A 11 -5.29 12.74 -11.74
C LYS A 11 -3.89 12.11 -11.55
N LYS A 12 -3.52 11.75 -10.32
CA LYS A 12 -2.30 10.96 -10.05
C LYS A 12 -2.39 9.54 -10.63
N LEU A 13 -3.55 8.89 -10.52
CA LEU A 13 -3.80 7.55 -11.06
C LEU A 13 -3.81 7.47 -12.60
N GLY A 14 -4.03 8.60 -13.29
CA GLY A 14 -4.12 8.67 -14.75
C GLY A 14 -2.77 8.67 -15.49
N LYS A 15 -1.64 8.74 -14.78
CA LYS A 15 -0.36 8.34 -15.35
C LYS A 15 -0.21 6.85 -15.04
N ALA A 16 -0.20 6.01 -16.08
CA ALA A 16 0.49 4.73 -15.97
C ALA A 16 1.93 5.08 -15.56
N GLU A 17 2.23 4.96 -14.27
CA GLU A 17 3.60 5.10 -13.79
C GLU A 17 4.41 4.10 -14.60
N LYS A 18 5.46 4.58 -15.27
CA LYS A 18 6.41 3.67 -15.90
C LYS A 18 6.90 2.77 -14.77
N ILE A 19 6.64 1.47 -14.91
CA ILE A 19 7.19 0.49 -13.99
C ILE A 19 8.66 0.40 -14.36
N ASP A 20 9.51 1.02 -13.54
CA ASP A 20 10.95 0.96 -13.73
C ASP A 20 11.42 -0.48 -13.44
N GLU A 21 12.07 -1.11 -14.42
CA GLU A 21 12.65 -2.45 -14.24
C GLU A 21 13.64 -2.41 -13.05
N GLY A 22 13.60 -3.43 -12.19
CA GLY A 22 14.37 -3.45 -10.91
C GLY A 22 13.75 -2.80 -9.65
N GLU A 23 12.94 -1.73 -9.73
CA GLU A 23 12.30 -1.10 -8.54
C GLU A 23 10.84 -1.50 -8.25
N ALA A 24 10.55 -1.96 -7.01
CA ALA A 24 9.21 -2.26 -6.55
C ALA A 24 8.41 -0.99 -6.23
N ASN A 25 7.53 -0.58 -7.15
CA ASN A 25 6.61 0.53 -6.93
C ASN A 25 5.48 0.11 -5.98
N PHE A 26 5.16 0.95 -5.00
CA PHE A 26 4.07 0.70 -4.07
C PHE A 26 3.35 1.98 -3.68
N LEU A 27 2.07 1.82 -3.31
CA LEU A 27 1.26 2.86 -2.70
C LEU A 27 0.65 2.34 -1.42
N ASP A 28 0.71 3.16 -0.38
CA ASP A 28 0.07 2.90 0.90
C ASP A 28 -1.29 3.61 0.92
N TYR A 29 -2.37 2.87 1.17
CA TYR A 29 -3.69 3.45 1.36
C TYR A 29 -4.18 3.17 2.79
N PRO A 30 -4.81 4.16 3.44
CA PRO A 30 -5.35 3.98 4.78
C PRO A 30 -6.46 2.92 4.73
N VAL A 31 -6.43 1.99 5.67
CA VAL A 31 -7.50 1.00 5.81
C VAL A 31 -8.61 1.64 6.64
N HIS A 32 -9.84 1.61 6.13
CA HIS A 32 -10.98 1.90 6.96
C HIS A 32 -11.17 0.72 7.92
N SER A 33 -10.93 0.97 9.20
CA SER A 33 -11.29 0.03 10.25
C SER A 33 -12.73 0.34 10.65
N GLU A 34 -13.62 -0.65 10.70
CA GLU A 34 -14.97 -0.50 11.31
C GLU A 34 -14.90 -0.21 12.81
N VAL A 35 -13.69 -0.26 13.36
CA VAL A 35 -13.38 0.06 14.74
C VAL A 35 -13.41 1.58 14.91
N GLU A 36 -14.13 2.07 15.92
CA GLU A 36 -14.21 3.50 16.23
C GLU A 36 -12.83 4.16 16.35
N SER A 37 -12.71 5.42 15.90
CA SER A 37 -11.43 6.17 15.92
C SER A 37 -10.81 6.34 17.32
N SER A 38 -11.63 6.24 18.38
CA SER A 38 -11.25 6.24 19.79
C SER A 38 -10.70 4.90 20.28
N SER A 39 -10.83 3.83 19.48
CA SER A 39 -10.47 2.49 19.89
C SER A 39 -8.96 2.27 19.88
N LYS A 40 -8.48 1.61 20.93
CA LYS A 40 -7.09 1.12 21.07
C LYS A 40 -6.65 0.17 19.95
N PHE A 41 -7.58 -0.39 19.18
CA PHE A 41 -7.28 -1.24 18.03
C PHE A 41 -7.09 -0.45 16.72
N HIS A 42 -7.39 0.86 16.73
CA HIS A 42 -7.25 1.72 15.56
C HIS A 42 -5.83 2.32 15.42
N ILE A 43 -5.04 2.32 16.49
CA ILE A 43 -3.68 2.90 16.51
C ILE A 43 -2.77 1.99 17.32
N LEU A 44 -1.68 1.52 16.71
CA LEU A 44 -0.62 0.83 17.43
C LEU A 44 0.35 1.89 17.98
N ILE A 45 0.56 1.92 19.30
CA ILE A 45 1.59 2.78 19.91
C ILE A 45 2.80 1.92 20.27
N LYS A 46 3.95 2.23 19.68
CA LYS A 46 5.22 1.53 19.96
C LYS A 46 6.33 2.56 20.17
N SER A 47 7.01 2.48 21.32
CA SER A 47 8.09 3.40 21.71
C SER A 47 7.73 4.89 21.60
N GLY A 48 6.48 5.25 21.94
CA GLY A 48 5.98 6.63 21.85
C GLY A 48 5.50 7.06 20.46
N ASN A 49 5.67 6.23 19.44
CA ASN A 49 5.20 6.52 18.08
C ASN A 49 3.84 5.87 17.81
N SER A 50 2.93 6.64 17.20
CA SER A 50 1.59 6.19 16.80
C SER A 50 1.58 5.74 15.35
N TYR A 51 1.22 4.48 15.12
CA TYR A 51 1.11 3.87 13.79
C TYR A 51 -0.36 3.62 13.46
N LYS A 52 -0.81 4.15 12.31
CA LYS A 52 -2.14 3.87 11.77
C LYS A 52 -2.07 2.67 10.84
N PRO A 53 -3.08 1.79 10.82
CA PRO A 53 -3.14 0.70 9.87
C PRO A 53 -3.25 1.25 8.44
N TYR A 54 -2.40 0.73 7.57
CA TYR A 54 -2.43 0.98 6.13
C TYR A 54 -2.29 -0.35 5.41
N CYS A 55 -2.84 -0.41 4.20
CA CYS A 55 -2.62 -1.51 3.29
C CYS A 55 -1.70 -1.02 2.19
N ARG A 56 -0.68 -1.83 1.89
CA ARG A 56 0.28 -1.56 0.83
C ARG A 56 -0.13 -2.31 -0.41
N VAL A 57 -0.28 -1.59 -1.52
CA VAL A 57 -0.41 -2.19 -2.85
C VAL A 57 0.92 -2.07 -3.54
N VAL A 58 1.50 -3.21 -3.93
CA VAL A 58 2.71 -3.27 -4.73
C VAL A 58 2.30 -3.48 -6.19
N VAL A 59 2.82 -2.66 -7.09
CA VAL A 59 2.63 -2.80 -8.54
C VAL A 59 3.84 -3.54 -9.09
N MET A 60 3.58 -4.69 -9.72
CA MET A 60 4.62 -5.57 -10.25
C MET A 60 4.37 -5.83 -11.73
N ASP A 61 5.43 -5.93 -12.51
CA ASP A 61 5.35 -6.54 -13.84
C ASP A 61 5.23 -8.07 -13.73
N ILE A 62 4.91 -8.73 -14.85
CA ILE A 62 4.73 -10.19 -14.89
C ILE A 62 6.00 -10.96 -14.50
N LYS A 63 7.18 -10.49 -14.91
CA LYS A 63 8.45 -11.17 -14.61
C LYS A 63 8.73 -11.18 -13.11
N ARG A 64 8.44 -10.08 -12.42
CA ARG A 64 8.59 -10.00 -10.97
C ARG A 64 7.53 -10.79 -10.24
N PHE A 65 6.31 -10.81 -10.75
CA PHE A 65 5.26 -11.65 -10.18
C PHE A 65 5.68 -13.13 -10.23
N ASP A 66 6.20 -13.58 -11.37
CA ASP A 66 6.71 -14.95 -11.53
C ASP A 66 7.87 -15.24 -10.55
N ALA A 67 8.87 -14.36 -10.47
CA ALA A 67 9.99 -14.52 -9.53
C ALA A 67 9.54 -14.51 -8.05
N PHE A 68 8.54 -13.72 -7.70
CA PHE A 68 7.93 -13.71 -6.38
C PHE A 68 7.23 -15.04 -6.08
N MET A 69 6.43 -15.54 -7.03
CA MET A 69 5.73 -16.82 -6.90
C MET A 69 6.72 -17.99 -6.75
N GLU A 70 7.81 -18.01 -7.54
CA GLU A 70 8.87 -19.02 -7.39
C GLU A 70 9.46 -19.01 -5.98
N ARG A 71 9.75 -17.84 -5.41
CA ARG A 71 10.29 -17.72 -4.05
C ARG A 71 9.31 -18.20 -2.98
N ILE A 72 8.01 -17.93 -3.14
CA ILE A 72 6.97 -18.44 -2.23
C ILE A 72 6.91 -19.96 -2.32
N ILE A 73 6.82 -20.52 -3.52
CA ILE A 73 6.70 -21.97 -3.75
C ILE A 73 7.92 -22.69 -3.16
N ASN A 74 9.11 -22.10 -3.29
CA ASN A 74 10.35 -22.65 -2.77
C ASN A 74 10.57 -22.37 -1.27
N GLY A 75 9.67 -21.65 -0.59
CA GLY A 75 9.74 -21.38 0.85
C GLY A 75 10.90 -20.48 1.28
N VAL A 76 11.34 -19.55 0.41
CA VAL A 76 12.49 -18.67 0.64
C VAL A 76 12.05 -17.22 0.97
N LEU A 77 10.91 -17.09 1.64
CA LEU A 77 10.25 -15.81 1.95
C LEU A 77 9.86 -15.73 3.42
#